data_AF-A0A4S2EY48-F1
#
_entry.id   AF-A0A4S2EY48-F1
#
_cell.length_a   1.000
_cell.length_b   1.000
_cell.length_c   1.000
_cell.angle_alpha   90.00
_cell.angle_beta   90.00
_cell.angle_gamma   90.00
#
_symmetry.space_group_name_H-M   'P 1'
#
loop_
_entity.id
_entity.type
_entity.pdbx_description
1 polymer ?
#
loop_
_entity_poly.entity_id
_entity_poly.type
_entity_poly.pdbx_seq_one_letter_code
_entity_poly.pdbx_strand_id
1 'polypeptide(L)'
;MLRRKAEVFAPTDGVLWLCEESGERLSRGFDWSGAAGLVRGVCLPYRSMMLRSDDVALAASEGDAYTAKVRVAAPPGLSTVSLVEMGGAAYDLTRYDVEGRSAYLYLTESVSDGTVDLLSTAVSYDRLGQAVRTETAVTVTARSVSLSGDGSAPALKARVRAVDWTGETRLRRAGTVYTVTGSASDGRWVDLECSEEAKDRG
;
A
#
# COMPACT_ATOMS: atom_id res chain seq x y z
N MET A 1 -49.41 -21.90 -4.95
CA MET A 1 -48.22 -22.38 -4.21
C MET A 1 -46.99 -22.12 -5.06
N LEU A 2 -46.23 -21.05 -4.76
CA LEU A 2 -44.91 -20.85 -5.39
C LEU A 2 -43.94 -21.88 -4.79
N ARG A 3 -43.33 -22.71 -5.64
CA ARG A 3 -42.21 -23.57 -5.24
C ARG A 3 -41.09 -22.68 -4.71
N ARG A 4 -40.69 -22.87 -3.44
CA ARG A 4 -39.43 -22.31 -2.93
C ARG A 4 -38.32 -22.77 -3.86
N LYS A 5 -37.68 -21.82 -4.54
CA LYS A 5 -36.49 -22.06 -5.34
C LYS A 5 -35.43 -22.61 -4.39
N ALA A 6 -34.93 -23.81 -4.66
CA ALA A 6 -33.81 -24.37 -3.91
C ALA A 6 -32.65 -23.37 -3.97
N GLU A 7 -32.19 -22.91 -2.81
CA GLU A 7 -30.89 -22.25 -2.71
C GLU A 7 -29.85 -23.30 -3.11
N VAL A 8 -29.34 -23.15 -4.33
CA VAL A 8 -28.19 -23.92 -4.78
C VAL A 8 -27.00 -23.37 -4.00
N PHE A 9 -26.61 -24.08 -2.95
CA PHE A 9 -25.30 -23.90 -2.31
C PHE A 9 -24.24 -24.19 -3.38
N ALA A 10 -23.81 -23.15 -4.10
CA ALA A 10 -22.57 -23.24 -4.84
C ALA A 10 -21.44 -23.40 -3.81
N PRO A 11 -20.53 -24.37 -3.96
CA PRO A 11 -19.39 -24.49 -3.06
C PRO A 11 -18.58 -23.19 -3.10
N THR A 12 -18.34 -22.63 -1.92
CA THR A 12 -17.53 -21.42 -1.69
C THR A 12 -16.20 -21.84 -1.11
N ASP A 13 -15.12 -21.19 -1.53
CA ASP A 13 -13.78 -21.47 -0.99
C ASP A 13 -13.54 -20.72 0.34
N GLY A 14 -14.39 -19.74 0.64
CA GLY A 14 -14.39 -19.03 1.91
C GLY A 14 -15.25 -17.78 1.87
N VAL A 15 -14.97 -16.86 2.79
CA VAL A 15 -15.55 -15.52 2.84
C VAL A 15 -14.45 -14.47 2.73
N LEU A 16 -14.80 -13.35 2.11
CA LEU A 16 -13.99 -12.13 2.11
C LEU A 16 -14.82 -10.96 2.63
N TRP A 17 -14.14 -9.91 3.03
CA TRP A 17 -14.77 -8.66 3.42
C TRP A 17 -14.34 -7.54 2.48
N LEU A 18 -15.32 -6.79 1.96
CA LEU A 18 -15.05 -5.45 1.42
C LEU A 18 -14.87 -4.51 2.61
N CYS A 19 -13.76 -3.79 2.60
CA CYS A 19 -13.28 -3.00 3.72
C CYS A 19 -12.99 -1.55 3.30
N GLU A 20 -13.05 -0.68 4.30
CA GLU A 20 -12.50 0.67 4.26
C GLU A 20 -11.27 0.76 5.15
N GLU A 21 -10.46 1.80 4.96
CA GLU A 21 -9.35 2.08 5.88
C GLU A 21 -9.86 2.83 7.10
N SER A 22 -9.47 2.37 8.29
CA SER A 22 -9.66 3.16 9.51
C SER A 22 -8.75 4.39 9.52
N GLY A 23 -9.09 5.39 10.32
CA GLY A 23 -8.21 6.54 10.55
C GLY A 23 -6.84 6.17 11.11
N GLU A 24 -6.76 5.08 11.88
CA GLU A 24 -5.48 4.56 12.41
C GLU A 24 -4.55 4.10 11.28
N ARG A 25 -5.11 3.47 10.24
CA ARG A 25 -4.36 3.02 9.05
C ARG A 25 -3.84 4.17 8.19
N LEU A 26 -4.36 5.37 8.41
CA LEU A 26 -3.89 6.62 7.80
C LEU A 26 -2.91 7.39 8.69
N SER A 27 -2.58 6.87 9.88
CA SER A 27 -1.66 7.52 10.80
C SER A 27 -0.19 7.29 10.41
N ARG A 28 0.67 8.20 10.87
CA ARG A 28 2.11 8.15 10.58
C ARG A 28 2.73 6.88 11.19
N GLY A 29 3.47 6.12 10.38
CA GLY A 29 4.19 4.92 10.82
C GLY A 29 3.34 3.67 10.98
N PHE A 30 2.04 3.71 10.64
CA PHE A 30 1.19 2.52 10.66
C PHE A 30 1.61 1.48 9.61
N ASP A 31 1.65 0.21 10.00
CA ASP A 31 1.87 -0.90 9.09
C ASP A 31 0.59 -1.32 8.36
N TRP A 32 0.45 -0.85 7.13
CA TRP A 32 -0.68 -1.12 6.27
C TRP A 32 -0.58 -2.49 5.55
N SER A 33 0.50 -3.25 5.68
CA SER A 33 0.66 -4.50 4.91
C SER A 33 -0.24 -5.66 5.42
N GLY A 34 -0.77 -5.55 6.63
CA GLY A 34 -1.70 -6.54 7.19
C GLY A 34 -3.17 -6.14 7.10
N ALA A 35 -4.05 -6.97 7.66
CA ALA A 35 -5.48 -6.65 7.84
C ALA A 35 -5.76 -5.66 8.99
N ALA A 36 -4.76 -5.33 9.81
CA ALA A 36 -4.91 -4.39 10.92
C ALA A 36 -5.39 -3.01 10.43
N GLY A 37 -6.31 -2.39 11.16
CA GLY A 37 -6.86 -1.09 10.80
C GLY A 37 -7.78 -1.10 9.58
N LEU A 38 -8.23 -2.26 9.10
CA LEU A 38 -9.34 -2.37 8.14
C LEU A 38 -10.68 -2.35 8.88
N VAL A 39 -11.63 -1.57 8.36
CA VAL A 39 -13.02 -1.57 8.82
C VAL A 39 -13.83 -2.46 7.88
N ARG A 40 -14.24 -3.63 8.39
CA ARG A 40 -15.03 -4.60 7.63
C ARG A 40 -16.44 -4.07 7.37
N GLY A 41 -16.82 -4.01 6.09
CA GLY A 41 -18.16 -3.64 5.64
C GLY A 41 -18.96 -4.87 5.20
N VAL A 42 -18.89 -5.19 3.90
CA VAL A 42 -19.72 -6.24 3.29
C VAL A 42 -18.99 -7.58 3.31
N CYS A 43 -19.59 -8.59 3.93
CA CYS A 43 -19.12 -9.98 3.87
C CYS A 43 -19.66 -10.66 2.61
N LEU A 44 -18.77 -11.24 1.82
CA LEU A 44 -19.12 -11.94 0.59
C LEU A 44 -18.52 -13.34 0.58
N PRO A 45 -19.32 -14.40 0.36
CA PRO A 45 -18.77 -15.68 -0.02
C PRO A 45 -18.06 -15.55 -1.35
N TYR A 46 -16.89 -16.19 -1.48
CA TYR A 46 -16.12 -16.14 -2.71
C TYR A 46 -15.75 -17.54 -3.21
N ARG A 47 -15.37 -17.57 -4.49
CA ARG A 47 -14.70 -18.71 -5.12
C ARG A 47 -13.42 -18.23 -5.79
N SER A 48 -12.32 -18.90 -5.52
CA SER A 48 -11.03 -18.67 -6.15
C SER A 48 -11.14 -18.97 -7.64
N MET A 49 -10.54 -18.10 -8.44
CA MET A 49 -10.46 -18.24 -9.88
C MET A 49 -8.99 -18.23 -10.29
N MET A 50 -8.66 -18.95 -11.34
CA MET A 50 -7.32 -18.92 -11.91
C MET A 50 -7.07 -17.57 -12.59
N LEU A 51 -5.94 -16.93 -12.27
CA LEU A 51 -5.39 -15.83 -13.07
C LEU A 51 -4.91 -16.40 -14.41
N ARG A 52 -5.53 -15.95 -15.50
CA ARG A 52 -5.18 -16.37 -16.86
C ARG A 52 -4.02 -15.52 -17.38
N SER A 53 -3.35 -15.99 -18.43
CA SER A 53 -2.27 -15.23 -19.09
C SER A 53 -2.72 -13.83 -19.52
N ASP A 54 -3.96 -13.69 -20.00
CA ASP A 54 -4.54 -12.40 -20.39
C ASP A 54 -4.73 -11.47 -19.18
N ASP A 55 -5.10 -12.02 -18.02
CA ASP A 55 -5.25 -11.24 -16.78
C ASP A 55 -3.89 -10.68 -16.33
N VAL A 56 -2.84 -11.49 -16.45
CA VAL A 56 -1.46 -11.08 -16.11
C VAL A 56 -0.91 -10.04 -17.09
N ALA A 57 -1.16 -10.24 -18.39
CA ALA A 57 -0.73 -9.29 -19.41
C ALA A 57 -1.45 -7.93 -19.25
N LEU A 58 -2.74 -7.96 -18.90
CA LEU A 58 -3.51 -6.74 -18.61
C LEU A 58 -2.93 -6.02 -17.39
N ALA A 59 -2.71 -6.72 -16.27
CA ALA A 59 -2.12 -6.13 -15.07
C ALA A 59 -0.78 -5.44 -15.38
N ALA A 60 0.11 -6.13 -16.09
CA ALA A 60 1.40 -5.59 -16.47
C ALA A 60 1.29 -4.32 -17.34
N SER A 61 0.31 -4.28 -18.25
CA SER A 61 0.05 -3.09 -19.09
C SER A 61 -0.49 -1.90 -18.31
N GLU A 62 -1.16 -2.15 -17.19
CA GLU A 62 -1.68 -1.14 -16.26
C GLU A 62 -0.63 -0.74 -15.19
N GLY A 63 0.52 -1.41 -15.15
CA GLY A 63 1.56 -1.20 -14.13
C GLY A 63 1.26 -1.89 -12.80
N ASP A 64 0.34 -2.84 -12.79
CA ASP A 64 -0.11 -3.61 -11.63
C ASP A 64 0.34 -5.07 -11.69
N ALA A 65 0.15 -5.79 -10.57
CA ALA A 65 0.41 -7.22 -10.48
C ALA A 65 -0.68 -7.89 -9.65
N TYR A 66 -1.70 -8.43 -10.31
CA TYR A 66 -2.75 -9.17 -9.62
C TYR A 66 -2.16 -10.43 -8.96
N THR A 67 -2.41 -10.61 -7.68
CA THR A 67 -1.98 -11.78 -6.91
C THR A 67 -3.10 -12.79 -6.69
N ALA A 68 -4.37 -12.35 -6.78
CA ALA A 68 -5.52 -13.22 -6.70
C ALA A 68 -6.67 -12.76 -7.61
N LYS A 69 -7.48 -13.72 -8.04
CA LYS A 69 -8.76 -13.47 -8.74
C LYS A 69 -9.85 -14.27 -8.04
N VAL A 70 -10.95 -13.62 -7.69
CA VAL A 70 -12.06 -14.27 -6.99
C VAL A 70 -13.39 -13.91 -7.63
N ARG A 71 -14.35 -14.83 -7.58
CA ARG A 71 -15.73 -14.61 -7.99
C ARG A 71 -16.61 -14.47 -6.76
N VAL A 72 -17.43 -13.42 -6.74
CA VAL A 72 -18.43 -13.14 -5.69
C VAL A 72 -19.80 -12.88 -6.32
N ALA A 73 -20.84 -12.86 -5.50
CA ALA A 73 -22.10 -12.22 -5.89
C ALA A 73 -21.86 -10.71 -6.00
N ALA A 74 -22.30 -10.08 -7.10
CA ALA A 74 -22.05 -8.66 -7.35
C ALA A 74 -22.75 -7.80 -6.29
N PRO A 75 -21.98 -7.14 -5.39
CA PRO A 75 -22.58 -6.26 -4.40
C PRO A 75 -22.91 -4.90 -5.04
N PRO A 76 -23.91 -4.17 -4.54
CA PRO A 76 -24.10 -2.77 -4.92
C PRO A 76 -22.90 -1.93 -4.46
N GLY A 77 -22.49 -0.95 -5.26
CA GLY A 77 -21.46 0.03 -4.86
C GLY A 77 -20.02 -0.49 -4.87
N LEU A 78 -19.74 -1.58 -5.60
CA LEU A 78 -18.37 -2.07 -5.79
C LEU A 78 -17.49 -0.97 -6.44
N SER A 79 -16.29 -0.74 -5.88
CA SER A 79 -15.37 0.31 -6.29
C SER A 79 -13.93 -0.14 -6.11
N THR A 80 -13.01 0.30 -6.97
CA THR A 80 -11.57 0.01 -6.85
C THR A 80 -10.87 0.79 -5.74
N VAL A 81 -11.59 1.68 -5.06
CA VAL A 81 -11.11 2.33 -3.82
C VAL A 81 -11.28 1.40 -2.60
N SER A 82 -12.12 0.37 -2.70
CA SER A 82 -12.34 -0.59 -1.61
C SER A 82 -11.11 -1.48 -1.39
N LEU A 83 -10.91 -1.88 -0.14
CA LEU A 83 -9.96 -2.93 0.21
C LEU A 83 -10.68 -4.25 0.40
N VAL A 84 -9.92 -5.33 0.31
CA VAL A 84 -10.43 -6.67 0.55
C VAL A 84 -9.62 -7.33 1.65
N GLU A 85 -10.32 -7.82 2.67
CA GLU A 85 -9.73 -8.75 3.62
C GLU A 85 -10.13 -10.17 3.26
N MET A 86 -9.14 -11.04 3.03
CA MET A 86 -9.36 -12.44 2.66
C MET A 86 -8.27 -13.30 3.30
N GLY A 87 -8.66 -14.33 4.06
CA GLY A 87 -7.70 -15.23 4.70
C GLY A 87 -6.76 -14.56 5.73
N GLY A 88 -7.13 -13.40 6.27
CA GLY A 88 -6.30 -12.61 7.19
C GLY A 88 -5.29 -11.68 6.50
N ALA A 89 -5.20 -11.72 5.17
CA ALA A 89 -4.41 -10.79 4.37
C ALA A 89 -5.27 -9.63 3.85
N ALA A 90 -4.62 -8.49 3.61
CA ALA A 90 -5.22 -7.32 3.00
C ALA A 90 -4.88 -7.27 1.52
N TYR A 91 -5.83 -6.85 0.70
CA TYR A 91 -5.68 -6.70 -0.74
C TYR A 91 -6.26 -5.37 -1.20
N ASP A 92 -5.60 -4.77 -2.19
CA ASP A 92 -6.18 -3.72 -3.01
C ASP A 92 -7.13 -4.34 -4.04
N LEU A 93 -8.34 -3.79 -4.16
CA LEU A 93 -9.23 -4.12 -5.28
C LEU A 93 -8.82 -3.29 -6.50
N THR A 94 -7.89 -3.81 -7.29
CA THR A 94 -7.35 -3.08 -8.44
C THR A 94 -8.35 -3.00 -9.59
N ARG A 95 -9.13 -4.06 -9.79
CA ARG A 95 -10.10 -4.14 -10.89
C ARG A 95 -11.26 -5.07 -10.54
N TYR A 96 -12.40 -4.85 -11.18
CA TYR A 96 -13.47 -5.85 -11.18
C TYR A 96 -14.23 -5.87 -12.52
N ASP A 97 -14.74 -7.05 -12.88
CA ASP A 97 -15.65 -7.23 -14.01
C ASP A 97 -17.00 -7.77 -13.50
N VAL A 98 -18.11 -7.16 -13.90
CA VAL A 98 -19.46 -7.59 -13.51
C VAL A 98 -20.09 -8.40 -14.65
N GLU A 99 -20.52 -9.62 -14.34
CA GLU A 99 -21.21 -10.52 -15.26
C GLU A 99 -22.55 -10.97 -14.64
N GLY A 100 -23.64 -10.31 -15.03
CA GLY A 100 -24.98 -10.57 -14.51
C GLY A 100 -25.08 -10.31 -13.01
N ARG A 101 -25.16 -11.37 -12.21
CA ARG A 101 -25.24 -11.29 -10.73
C ARG A 101 -23.91 -11.61 -10.05
N SER A 102 -22.85 -11.79 -10.82
CA SER A 102 -21.52 -12.09 -10.30
C SER A 102 -20.55 -10.95 -10.60
N ALA A 103 -19.57 -10.78 -9.73
CA ALA A 103 -18.41 -9.94 -9.99
C ALA A 103 -17.15 -10.80 -9.87
N TYR A 104 -16.20 -10.56 -10.77
CA TYR A 104 -14.84 -11.08 -10.69
C TYR A 104 -13.95 -9.96 -10.17
N LEU A 105 -13.35 -10.16 -9.01
CA LEU A 105 -12.46 -9.21 -8.37
C LEU A 105 -11.02 -9.60 -8.68
N TYR A 106 -10.21 -8.64 -9.09
CA TYR A 106 -8.77 -8.77 -9.30
C TYR A 106 -8.07 -8.04 -8.16
N LEU A 107 -7.33 -8.81 -7.38
CA LEU A 107 -6.80 -8.40 -6.10
C LEU A 107 -5.28 -8.36 -6.18
N THR A 108 -4.70 -7.32 -5.59
CA THR A 108 -3.26 -7.20 -5.39
C THR A 108 -2.99 -7.23 -3.89
N GLU A 109 -2.23 -8.21 -3.41
CA GLU A 109 -1.92 -8.35 -1.99
C GLU A 109 -1.14 -7.13 -1.50
N SER A 110 -1.54 -6.59 -0.35
CA SER A 110 -0.88 -5.46 0.28
C SER A 110 0.40 -5.91 0.96
N VAL A 111 1.47 -6.12 0.20
CA VAL A 111 2.79 -6.51 0.74
C VAL A 111 3.70 -5.29 0.88
N SER A 112 4.51 -5.27 1.94
CA SER A 112 5.54 -4.25 2.12
C SER A 112 6.88 -4.69 1.53
N ASP A 113 7.68 -3.71 1.09
CA ASP A 113 9.08 -3.90 0.69
C ASP A 113 10.03 -3.53 1.85
N GLY A 114 9.57 -3.79 3.07
CA GLY A 114 10.23 -3.43 4.32
C GLY A 114 9.95 -2.01 4.80
N THR A 115 10.85 -1.49 5.62
CA THR A 115 10.71 -0.21 6.29
C THR A 115 11.82 0.77 5.91
N VAL A 116 11.51 2.06 6.06
CA VAL A 116 12.47 3.17 5.99
C VAL A 116 12.21 4.12 7.15
N ASP A 117 13.21 4.86 7.58
CA ASP A 117 13.02 5.92 8.58
C ASP A 117 12.94 7.28 7.87
N LEU A 118 11.84 7.99 8.05
CA LEU A 118 11.74 9.39 7.66
C LEU A 118 12.32 10.25 8.78
N LEU A 119 13.26 11.13 8.41
CA LEU A 119 14.04 11.93 9.35
C LEU A 119 13.68 13.40 9.24
N SER A 120 13.36 14.01 10.38
CA SER A 120 13.22 15.46 10.52
C SER A 120 14.35 16.02 11.38
N THR A 121 14.76 17.25 11.06
CA THR A 121 15.82 17.95 11.78
C THR A 121 15.26 19.23 12.39
N ALA A 122 15.30 19.32 13.71
CA ALA A 122 15.03 20.55 14.42
C ALA A 122 16.36 21.25 14.78
N VAL A 123 16.39 22.57 14.63
CA VAL A 123 17.50 23.40 15.13
C VAL A 123 17.00 24.17 16.34
N SER A 124 17.65 23.93 17.48
CA SER A 124 17.48 24.72 18.70
C SER A 124 18.78 25.47 19.00
N TYR A 125 18.73 26.41 19.93
CA TYR A 125 19.92 27.14 20.38
C TYR A 125 20.12 26.88 21.87
N ASP A 126 21.35 26.55 22.25
CA ASP A 126 21.70 26.36 23.65
C ASP A 126 21.79 27.70 24.40
N ARG A 127 22.14 27.65 25.68
CA ARG A 127 22.27 28.86 26.53
C ARG A 127 23.39 29.81 26.08
N LEU A 128 24.28 29.35 25.21
CA LEU A 128 25.40 30.12 24.64
C LEU A 128 25.08 30.62 23.22
N GLY A 129 23.88 30.34 22.69
CA GLY A 129 23.48 30.71 21.33
C GLY A 129 24.08 29.80 20.26
N GLN A 130 24.62 28.63 20.61
CA GLN A 130 25.12 27.66 19.64
C GLN A 130 23.96 26.80 19.11
N ALA A 131 23.96 26.58 17.79
CA ALA A 131 22.95 25.77 17.13
C ALA A 131 23.13 24.28 17.50
N VAL A 132 22.10 23.68 18.08
CA VAL A 132 21.99 22.26 18.38
C VAL A 132 20.98 21.65 17.41
N ARG A 133 21.46 20.71 16.60
CA ARG A 133 20.63 19.94 15.67
C ARG A 133 20.14 18.67 16.36
N THR A 134 18.83 18.53 16.47
CA THR A 134 18.18 17.31 16.97
C THR A 134 17.51 16.62 15.80
N GLU A 135 17.82 15.34 15.63
CA GLU A 135 17.19 14.51 14.61
C GLU A 135 16.13 13.61 15.25
N THR A 136 14.96 13.55 14.61
CA THR A 136 13.87 12.64 14.97
C THR A 136 13.58 11.72 13.81
N ALA A 137 13.35 10.44 14.11
CA ALA A 137 13.08 9.41 13.12
C ALA A 137 11.68 8.82 13.33
N VAL A 138 10.95 8.63 12.23
CA VAL A 138 9.70 7.88 12.19
C VAL A 138 9.87 6.72 11.23
N THR A 139 9.83 5.49 11.74
CA THR A 139 9.84 4.29 10.91
C THR A 139 8.51 4.16 10.19
N VAL A 140 8.57 3.96 8.87
CA VAL A 140 7.39 3.80 8.00
C VAL A 140 7.51 2.54 7.16
N THR A 141 6.39 1.85 6.98
CA THR A 141 6.28 0.70 6.06
C THR A 141 6.19 1.18 4.62
N ALA A 142 7.16 0.81 3.79
CA ALA A 142 7.21 1.18 2.38
C ALA A 142 6.50 0.15 1.50
N ARG A 143 5.79 0.63 0.49
CA ARG A 143 5.12 -0.20 -0.53
C ARG A 143 6.10 -0.72 -1.56
N SER A 144 7.07 0.10 -1.92
CA SER A 144 8.17 -0.30 -2.78
C SER A 144 9.38 0.56 -2.44
N VAL A 145 10.57 -0.01 -2.54
CA VAL A 145 11.81 0.74 -2.43
C VAL A 145 12.86 0.21 -3.39
N SER A 146 13.21 1.02 -4.38
CA SER A 146 14.24 0.69 -5.36
C SER A 146 15.48 1.58 -5.20
N LEU A 147 16.63 1.01 -5.54
CA LEU A 147 17.91 1.70 -5.64
C LEU A 147 18.29 1.70 -7.12
N SER A 148 18.51 2.86 -7.72
CA SER A 148 19.13 2.96 -9.05
C SER A 148 20.65 3.09 -8.89
N GLY A 149 21.39 2.37 -9.73
CA GLY A 149 22.83 2.16 -9.60
C GLY A 149 23.63 2.65 -10.82
N ASP A 150 23.12 3.64 -11.55
CA ASP A 150 23.60 3.98 -12.91
C ASP A 150 24.90 4.83 -12.90
N GLY A 151 25.70 4.74 -11.83
CA GLY A 151 27.06 5.30 -11.75
C GLY A 151 27.17 6.79 -11.44
N SER A 152 26.08 7.55 -11.44
CA SER A 152 26.03 8.97 -11.05
C SER A 152 25.18 9.14 -9.78
N ALA A 153 25.77 8.79 -8.63
CA ALA A 153 25.14 8.71 -7.29
C ALA A 153 23.96 7.73 -7.19
N PRO A 154 23.84 6.93 -6.11
CA PRO A 154 22.67 6.09 -5.95
C PRO A 154 21.45 6.97 -5.66
N ALA A 155 20.41 6.83 -6.49
CA ALA A 155 19.11 7.39 -6.21
C ALA A 155 18.24 6.30 -5.57
N LEU A 156 17.67 6.63 -4.41
CA LEU A 156 16.69 5.77 -3.75
C LEU A 156 15.30 6.30 -4.10
N LYS A 157 14.43 5.41 -4.60
CA LYS A 157 13.00 5.69 -4.74
C LYS A 157 12.23 4.89 -3.72
N ALA A 158 11.37 5.52 -2.93
CA ALA A 158 10.53 4.86 -1.95
C ALA A 158 9.08 5.30 -2.10
N ARG A 159 8.15 4.35 -2.16
CA ARG A 159 6.71 4.64 -2.12
C ARG A 159 6.20 4.41 -0.71
N VAL A 160 5.74 5.48 -0.06
CA VAL A 160 5.21 5.44 1.32
C VAL A 160 3.79 5.98 1.34
N ARG A 161 3.10 5.83 2.46
CA ARG A 161 1.71 6.29 2.60
C ARG A 161 1.63 7.82 2.46
N ALA A 162 0.62 8.33 1.75
CA ALA A 162 0.35 9.75 1.68
C ALA A 162 -0.25 10.24 3.00
N VAL A 163 0.61 10.84 3.84
CA VAL A 163 0.28 11.50 5.09
C VAL A 163 1.07 12.82 5.13
N ASP A 164 0.73 13.72 6.04
CA ASP A 164 1.55 14.92 6.25
C ASP A 164 2.94 14.53 6.81
N TRP A 165 3.94 14.64 5.93
CA TRP A 165 5.36 14.42 6.19
C TRP A 165 6.15 15.75 6.20
N THR A 166 5.49 16.86 6.49
CA THR A 166 6.14 18.17 6.52
C THR A 166 7.28 18.19 7.53
N GLY A 167 8.48 18.53 7.07
CA GLY A 167 9.69 18.61 7.89
C GLY A 167 10.56 17.35 7.84
N GLU A 168 10.03 16.23 7.34
CA GLU A 168 10.81 15.03 7.04
C GLU A 168 11.48 15.13 5.66
N THR A 169 12.67 15.73 5.61
CA THR A 169 13.38 16.01 4.35
C THR A 169 14.47 14.98 4.03
N ARG A 170 14.67 13.99 4.90
CA ARG A 170 15.68 12.96 4.75
C ARG A 170 15.09 11.58 5.02
N LEU A 171 15.69 10.56 4.43
CA LEU A 171 15.26 9.18 4.54
C LEU A 171 16.47 8.32 4.90
N ARG A 172 16.31 7.39 5.85
CA ARG A 172 17.33 6.39 6.18
C ARG A 172 16.85 4.98 5.85
N ARG A 173 17.70 4.22 5.16
CA ARG A 173 17.49 2.80 4.88
C ARG A 173 18.80 2.04 5.06
N ALA A 174 18.76 0.93 5.79
CA ALA A 174 19.92 0.08 6.04
C ALA A 174 21.17 0.84 6.53
N GLY A 175 20.97 1.90 7.32
CA GLY A 175 22.05 2.75 7.86
C GLY A 175 22.56 3.85 6.93
N THR A 176 22.17 3.89 5.66
CA THR A 176 22.49 4.97 4.72
C THR A 176 21.43 6.05 4.77
N VAL A 177 21.85 7.32 4.77
CA VAL A 177 20.97 8.50 4.76
C VAL A 177 20.92 9.10 3.37
N TYR A 178 19.72 9.44 2.94
CA TYR A 178 19.40 10.03 1.65
C TYR A 178 18.65 11.34 1.88
N THR A 179 18.92 12.35 1.06
CA THR A 179 18.13 13.59 1.00
C THR A 179 16.96 13.38 0.06
N VAL A 180 15.75 13.76 0.47
CA VAL A 180 14.59 13.77 -0.42
C VAL A 180 14.74 14.94 -1.39
N THR A 181 14.84 14.64 -2.69
CA THR A 181 15.01 15.61 -3.77
C THR A 181 13.70 15.87 -4.54
N GLY A 182 12.73 14.96 -4.43
CA GLY A 182 11.44 15.09 -5.09
C GLY A 182 10.36 14.22 -4.44
N SER A 183 9.10 14.59 -4.66
CA SER A 183 7.95 13.81 -4.20
C SER A 183 6.77 13.94 -5.17
N ALA A 184 6.08 12.86 -5.47
CA ALA A 184 4.84 12.85 -6.24
C ALA A 184 3.77 12.05 -5.48
N SER A 185 2.52 12.53 -5.47
CA SER A 185 1.41 11.90 -4.74
C SER A 185 0.27 11.53 -5.69
N ASP A 186 -0.31 10.35 -5.49
CA ASP A 186 -1.59 9.94 -6.10
C ASP A 186 -2.80 10.14 -5.17
N GLY A 187 -2.57 10.77 -4.00
CA GLY A 187 -3.56 10.97 -2.94
C GLY A 187 -3.59 9.85 -1.88
N ARG A 188 -3.14 8.63 -2.22
CA ARG A 188 -3.06 7.49 -1.29
C ARG A 188 -1.62 7.15 -0.92
N TRP A 189 -0.71 7.33 -1.86
CA TRP A 189 0.72 7.06 -1.78
C TRP A 189 1.51 8.29 -2.21
N VAL A 190 2.72 8.40 -1.66
CA VAL A 190 3.74 9.37 -2.07
C VAL A 190 4.96 8.59 -2.54
N ASP A 191 5.36 8.83 -3.78
CA ASP A 191 6.64 8.40 -4.33
C ASP A 191 7.70 9.45 -3.96
N LEU A 192 8.71 9.05 -3.19
CA LEU A 192 9.85 9.86 -2.79
C LEU A 192 11.04 9.55 -3.69
N GLU A 193 11.67 10.57 -4.23
CA GLU A 193 12.95 10.48 -4.94
C GLU A 193 14.04 11.05 -4.05
N CYS A 194 15.10 10.29 -3.81
CA CYS A 194 16.15 10.65 -2.89
C CYS A 194 17.55 10.46 -3.50
N SER A 195 18.50 11.30 -3.09
CA SER A 195 19.93 11.15 -3.41
C SER A 195 20.72 10.83 -2.14
N GLU A 196 21.75 9.99 -2.23
CA GLU A 196 22.61 9.71 -1.07
C GLU A 196 23.32 10.97 -0.59
N GLU A 197 23.31 11.20 0.73
CA GLU A 197 24.11 12.27 1.32
C GLU A 197 25.60 11.93 1.18
N ALA A 198 26.38 12.85 0.62
CA ALA A 198 27.83 12.70 0.59
C ALA A 198 28.33 12.51 2.04
N LYS A 199 28.98 11.37 2.31
CA LYS A 199 29.67 11.18 3.59
C LYS A 199 30.79 12.21 3.66
N ASP A 200 30.62 13.24 4.50
CA ASP A 200 31.73 14.10 4.90
C ASP A 200 32.79 13.19 5.51
N ARG A 201 33.90 13.01 4.79
CA ARG A 201 35.10 12.37 5.34
C ARG A 201 35.72 13.39 6.29
N GLY A 202 35.32 13.31 7.55
CA GLY A 202 36.06 13.93 8.66
C GLY A 202 37.49 13.40 8.73
#